data_AF-A0A7Y4VQY4-F1
#
_entry.id   AF-A0A7Y4VQY4-F1
#
_cell.length_a   1.000
_cell.length_b   1.000
_cell.length_c   1.000
_cell.angle_alpha   90.00
_cell.angle_beta   90.00
_cell.angle_gamma   90.00
#
_symmetry.space_group_name_H-M   'P 1'
#
loop_
_entity.id
_entity.type
_entity.pdbx_description
1 polymer ?
#
loop_
_entity_poly.entity_id
_entity_poly.type
_entity_poly.pdbx_seq_one_letter_code
_entity_poly.pdbx_strand_id
1 'polypeptide(L)'
;MMLMISVVKFALFSTAMGVGGSGFEMHRYTVDGGGAVRLQNGAFEISGSIGQSDAGKLNGGAFQIVGGYGFELAEGDCNEDAGVNLFDYESFAACQTGPGGGTTADCICADFDGDDDVDLLDFQVLQLLHSD
;
A
#
# COMPACT_ATOMS: atom_id res chain seq x y z
N MET A 1 46.18 -37.46 -52.51
CA MET A 1 45.30 -36.97 -51.43
C MET A 1 44.04 -37.82 -51.48
N MET A 2 44.08 -38.94 -50.74
CA MET A 2 43.20 -40.09 -50.91
C MET A 2 42.28 -40.17 -49.69
N LEU A 3 40.97 -40.21 -49.96
CA LEU A 3 39.99 -41.00 -49.22
C LEU A 3 39.87 -40.76 -47.70
N MET A 4 39.02 -39.81 -47.30
CA MET A 4 38.28 -39.86 -46.01
C MET A 4 36.80 -40.01 -46.36
N ILE A 5 36.36 -41.25 -46.61
CA ILE A 5 35.51 -42.03 -45.69
C ILE A 5 34.08 -41.46 -45.64
N SER A 6 33.26 -42.02 -46.52
CA SER A 6 31.80 -42.14 -46.36
C SER A 6 31.48 -42.89 -45.06
N VAL A 7 30.24 -42.74 -44.55
CA VAL A 7 29.60 -43.43 -43.40
C VAL A 7 29.66 -42.70 -42.04
N VAL A 8 28.92 -41.60 -41.89
CA VAL A 8 28.13 -41.31 -40.67
C VAL A 8 26.88 -40.55 -41.15
N LYS A 9 25.79 -41.27 -41.46
CA LYS A 9 24.70 -41.55 -40.51
C LYS A 9 24.16 -40.22 -39.97
N PHE A 10 23.00 -39.75 -40.41
CA PHE A 10 21.69 -40.33 -40.17
C PHE A 10 20.91 -39.10 -39.73
N ALA A 11 19.82 -38.78 -40.43
CA ALA A 11 19.02 -37.59 -40.18
C ALA A 11 18.70 -37.45 -38.70
N LEU A 12 19.24 -36.42 -38.05
CA LEU A 12 18.72 -35.91 -36.79
C LEU A 12 17.75 -34.79 -37.12
N PHE A 13 16.58 -35.19 -37.63
CA PHE A 13 15.38 -34.37 -37.55
C PHE A 13 14.97 -34.37 -36.08
N SER A 14 15.51 -33.43 -35.29
CA SER A 14 15.00 -33.19 -33.95
C SER A 14 13.61 -32.59 -34.09
N THR A 15 12.58 -33.43 -34.05
CA THR A 15 11.23 -32.97 -33.70
C THR A 15 11.29 -32.54 -32.24
N ALA A 16 11.42 -31.23 -32.02
CA ALA A 16 11.15 -30.64 -30.73
C ALA A 16 9.68 -30.91 -30.39
N MET A 17 9.42 -31.89 -29.51
CA MET A 17 8.13 -31.98 -28.84
C MET A 17 8.06 -30.80 -27.88
N GLY A 18 7.55 -29.67 -28.38
CA GLY A 18 7.13 -28.59 -27.50
C GLY A 18 6.09 -29.18 -26.56
N VAL A 19 6.35 -29.13 -25.26
CA VAL A 19 5.30 -29.31 -24.25
C VAL A 19 4.24 -28.26 -24.57
N GLY A 20 3.13 -28.71 -25.15
CA GLY A 20 1.93 -27.92 -25.21
C GLY A 20 1.49 -27.73 -23.78
N GLY A 21 1.89 -26.60 -23.17
CA GLY A 21 1.31 -26.18 -21.91
C GLY A 21 -0.20 -26.15 -22.13
N SER A 22 -0.94 -27.02 -21.45
CA SER A 22 -2.39 -26.90 -21.36
C SER A 22 -2.64 -25.49 -20.87
N GLY A 23 -3.15 -24.63 -21.75
CA GLY A 23 -3.24 -23.20 -21.52
C GLY A 23 -4.09 -22.94 -20.29
N PHE A 24 -3.45 -22.73 -19.15
CA PHE A 24 -4.12 -22.16 -18.01
C PHE A 24 -4.47 -20.74 -18.40
N GLU A 25 -5.75 -20.49 -18.62
CA GLU A 25 -6.26 -19.15 -18.88
C GLU A 25 -6.34 -18.41 -17.55
N MET A 26 -5.51 -17.39 -17.39
CA MET A 26 -5.70 -16.41 -16.32
C MET A 26 -6.76 -15.41 -16.77
N HIS A 27 -7.98 -15.58 -16.29
CA HIS A 27 -8.99 -14.54 -16.44
C HIS A 27 -8.63 -13.36 -15.53
N ARG A 28 -8.20 -12.25 -16.14
CA ARG A 28 -8.01 -10.98 -15.45
C ARG A 28 -9.29 -10.17 -15.53
N TYR A 29 -9.86 -9.86 -14.37
CA TYR A 29 -10.93 -8.87 -14.24
C TYR A 29 -10.33 -7.65 -13.55
N THR A 30 -10.55 -6.47 -14.12
CA THR A 30 -10.37 -5.22 -13.40
C THR A 30 -11.74 -4.81 -12.88
N VAL A 31 -11.83 -4.54 -11.58
CA VAL A 31 -12.98 -3.83 -11.02
C VAL A 31 -12.63 -2.35 -11.17
N ASP A 32 -13.07 -1.76 -12.27
CA ASP A 32 -12.90 -0.33 -12.55
C ASP A 32 -13.91 0.42 -11.65
N GLY A 33 -13.68 0.41 -10.34
CA GLY A 33 -14.53 0.99 -9.31
C GLY A 33 -14.61 2.51 -9.43
N GLY A 34 -15.32 3.00 -10.45
CA GLY A 34 -15.40 4.41 -10.82
C GLY A 34 -16.81 4.96 -10.91
N GLY A 35 -17.78 4.34 -10.23
CA GLY A 35 -19.16 4.82 -10.16
C GLY A 35 -19.50 5.31 -8.76
N ALA A 36 -20.18 6.45 -8.66
CA ALA A 36 -20.77 6.90 -7.41
C ALA A 36 -21.86 5.90 -6.98
N VAL A 37 -21.57 5.08 -5.98
CA VAL A 37 -22.57 4.22 -5.35
C VAL A 37 -23.39 5.10 -4.43
N ARG A 38 -24.70 5.18 -4.66
CA ARG A 38 -25.61 5.99 -3.84
C ARG A 38 -26.24 5.10 -2.78
N LEU A 39 -25.91 5.36 -1.51
CA LEU A 39 -26.57 4.76 -0.36
C LEU A 39 -27.50 5.80 0.24
N GLN A 40 -28.79 5.50 0.32
CA GLN A 40 -29.80 6.38 0.92
C GLN A 40 -30.44 5.69 2.13
N ASN A 41 -30.51 6.41 3.25
CA ASN A 41 -31.27 5.99 4.44
C ASN A 41 -31.95 7.22 5.08
N GLY A 42 -33.24 7.39 4.81
CA GLY A 42 -34.00 8.55 5.29
C GLY A 42 -33.54 9.85 4.63
N ALA A 43 -33.17 10.85 5.43
CA ALA A 43 -32.75 12.18 4.95
C ALA A 43 -31.27 12.25 4.50
N PHE A 44 -30.54 11.13 4.61
CA PHE A 44 -29.11 11.08 4.33
C PHE A 44 -28.84 10.35 3.00
N GLU A 45 -27.99 10.96 2.17
CA GLU A 45 -27.44 10.36 0.96
C GLU A 45 -25.91 10.35 1.06
N ILE A 46 -25.30 9.18 0.93
CA ILE A 46 -23.86 9.01 0.82
C ILE A 46 -23.58 8.56 -0.60
N SER A 47 -22.64 9.23 -1.26
CA SER A 47 -22.14 8.80 -2.56
C SER A 47 -20.62 8.79 -2.57
N GLY A 48 -20.05 7.74 -3.16
CA GLY A 48 -18.60 7.56 -3.28
C GLY A 48 -18.26 6.45 -4.25
N SER A 49 -16.99 6.36 -4.64
CA SER A 49 -16.45 5.30 -5.48
C SER A 49 -15.80 4.21 -4.62
N ILE A 50 -16.12 2.94 -4.91
CA ILE A 50 -15.50 1.79 -4.24
C ILE A 50 -14.03 1.71 -4.66
N GLY A 51 -13.12 1.61 -3.68
CA GLY A 51 -11.72 1.27 -3.93
C GLY A 51 -10.80 2.44 -4.28
N GLN A 52 -11.21 3.68 -4.02
CA GLN A 52 -10.28 4.81 -4.07
C GLN A 52 -9.39 4.76 -2.83
N SER A 53 -8.08 4.56 -3.02
CA SER A 53 -7.11 4.53 -1.92
C SER A 53 -6.96 5.89 -1.23
N ASP A 54 -7.31 6.98 -1.92
CA ASP A 54 -7.11 8.37 -1.50
C ASP A 54 -8.34 9.02 -0.84
N ALA A 55 -9.42 8.26 -0.58
CA ALA A 55 -10.66 8.83 -0.05
C ALA A 55 -10.55 9.32 1.41
N GLY A 56 -9.70 8.70 2.24
CA GLY A 56 -9.36 9.15 3.60
C GLY A 56 -10.55 9.47 4.52
N LYS A 57 -10.33 10.35 5.52
CA LYS A 57 -11.38 10.89 6.40
C LYS A 57 -12.03 12.12 5.75
N LEU A 58 -13.31 12.03 5.42
CA LEU A 58 -14.13 13.11 4.87
C LEU A 58 -15.07 13.66 5.95
N ASN A 59 -14.96 14.96 6.27
CA ASN A 59 -15.78 15.63 7.27
C ASN A 59 -16.88 16.49 6.62
N GLY A 60 -18.11 16.43 7.14
CA GLY A 60 -19.26 17.19 6.66
C GLY A 60 -20.24 17.52 7.78
N GLY A 61 -20.11 18.71 8.38
CA GLY A 61 -20.94 19.15 9.51
C GLY A 61 -20.69 18.30 10.76
N ALA A 62 -21.74 17.67 11.30
CA ALA A 62 -21.64 16.75 12.44
C ALA A 62 -21.27 15.31 12.04
N PHE A 63 -21.03 15.05 10.75
CA PHE A 63 -20.81 13.72 10.22
C PHE A 63 -19.40 13.56 9.67
N GLN A 64 -18.85 12.35 9.82
CA GLN A 64 -17.58 11.92 9.27
C GLN A 64 -17.79 10.64 8.47
N ILE A 65 -17.16 10.55 7.30
CA ILE A 65 -17.09 9.34 6.48
C ILE A 65 -15.62 8.95 6.41
N VAL A 66 -15.30 7.76 6.91
CA VAL A 66 -13.97 7.16 6.73
C VAL A 66 -14.07 6.26 5.49
N GLY A 67 -13.37 6.64 4.42
CA GLY A 67 -13.29 5.91 3.16
C GLY A 67 -11.85 5.53 2.83
N GLY A 68 -11.66 4.72 1.79
CA GLY A 68 -10.36 4.17 1.42
C GLY A 68 -10.47 2.69 1.05
N TYR A 69 -9.59 2.18 0.19
CA TYR A 69 -9.29 0.74 0.19
C TYR A 69 -8.23 0.51 1.27
N GLY A 70 -8.66 0.25 2.50
CA GLY A 70 -7.76 0.15 3.64
C GLY A 70 -8.44 0.53 4.96
N PHE A 71 -7.87 0.02 6.04
CA PHE A 71 -8.22 0.24 7.44
C PHE A 71 -8.11 1.73 7.82
N GLU A 72 -8.73 2.09 8.94
CA GLU A 72 -8.52 3.41 9.54
C GLU A 72 -7.06 3.50 10.00
N LEU A 73 -6.31 4.48 9.46
CA LEU A 73 -4.96 4.78 9.92
C LEU A 73 -5.04 5.15 11.40
N ALA A 74 -4.37 4.35 12.23
CA ALA A 74 -4.25 4.64 13.64
C ALA A 74 -3.42 5.91 13.82
N GLU A 75 -3.74 6.68 14.86
CA GLU A 75 -2.82 7.73 15.31
C GLU A 75 -1.50 7.04 15.70
N GLY A 76 -0.37 7.44 15.11
CA GLY A 76 0.90 6.74 15.24
C GLY A 76 1.29 5.82 14.09
N ASP A 77 0.38 5.52 13.15
CA ASP A 77 0.66 4.72 11.94
C ASP A 77 1.25 5.62 10.84
N CYS A 78 2.55 5.87 10.93
CA CYS A 78 3.29 6.77 10.05
C CYS A 78 3.72 6.09 8.74
N ASN A 79 3.66 4.75 8.66
CA ASN A 79 3.99 4.01 7.44
C ASN A 79 2.75 3.50 6.68
N GLU A 80 1.56 3.77 7.20
CA GLU A 80 0.25 3.46 6.64
C GLU A 80 -0.02 1.94 6.49
N ASP A 81 0.46 1.14 7.44
CA ASP A 81 0.41 -0.33 7.40
C ASP A 81 -0.66 -1.01 8.27
N ALA A 82 -1.54 -0.23 8.90
CA ALA A 82 -2.62 -0.63 9.82
C ALA A 82 -2.20 -0.88 11.26
N GLY A 83 -0.97 -0.55 11.62
CA GLY A 83 -0.44 -0.79 12.94
C GLY A 83 0.29 0.43 13.47
N VAL A 84 0.47 0.45 14.79
CA VAL A 84 1.48 1.30 15.42
C VAL A 84 2.50 0.35 16.02
N ASN A 85 3.60 0.15 15.33
CA ASN A 85 4.57 -0.89 15.62
C ASN A 85 6.02 -0.40 15.38
N LEU A 86 6.97 -1.35 15.30
CA LEU A 86 8.39 -1.01 15.13
C LEU A 86 8.70 -0.31 13.80
N PHE A 87 7.91 -0.52 12.76
CA PHE A 87 8.07 0.17 11.49
C PHE A 87 7.69 1.65 11.58
N ASP A 88 6.74 2.01 12.44
CA ASP A 88 6.42 3.42 12.73
C ASP A 88 7.50 4.12 13.52
N TYR A 89 8.19 3.38 14.40
CA TYR A 89 9.38 3.90 15.06
C TYR A 89 10.48 4.26 14.06
N GLU A 90 10.64 3.52 12.95
CA GLU A 90 11.60 3.87 11.90
C GLU A 90 11.24 5.21 11.25
N SER A 91 9.96 5.43 10.96
CA SER A 91 9.44 6.71 10.44
C SER A 91 9.65 7.86 11.44
N PHE A 92 9.32 7.64 12.71
CA PHE A 92 9.54 8.61 13.79
C PHE A 92 11.03 8.98 13.91
N ALA A 93 11.92 7.98 13.95
CA ALA A 93 13.35 8.21 14.13
C ALA A 93 13.98 8.98 12.96
N ALA A 94 13.43 8.85 11.75
CA ALA A 94 13.84 9.64 10.58
C ALA A 94 13.45 11.12 10.70
N CYS A 95 12.39 11.41 11.46
CA CYS A 95 11.82 12.75 11.61
C CYS A 95 12.29 13.50 12.85
N GLN A 96 12.97 12.84 13.78
CA GLN A 96 13.42 13.44 15.03
C GLN A 96 14.37 14.63 14.77
N THR A 97 13.90 15.83 15.15
CA THR A 97 14.68 17.08 15.08
C THR A 97 15.09 17.58 16.47
N GLY A 98 14.37 17.17 17.51
CA GLY A 98 14.53 17.63 18.89
C GLY A 98 13.83 18.97 19.17
N PRO A 99 13.86 19.46 20.42
CA PRO A 99 13.07 20.61 20.85
C PRO A 99 13.41 21.87 20.06
N GLY A 100 12.40 22.49 19.45
CA GLY A 100 12.49 23.65 18.58
C GLY A 100 13.13 23.38 17.22
N GLY A 101 13.30 22.10 16.84
CA GLY A 101 13.89 21.67 15.58
C GLY A 101 12.96 21.88 14.37
N GLY A 102 11.67 22.02 14.63
CA GLY A 102 10.65 22.22 13.61
C GLY A 102 10.22 20.92 12.94
N THR A 103 8.98 20.89 12.45
CA THR A 103 8.40 19.78 11.69
C THR A 103 8.28 20.12 10.20
N THR A 104 8.59 19.13 9.34
CA THR A 104 8.34 19.21 7.90
C THR A 104 7.02 18.54 7.53
N ALA A 105 6.51 18.81 6.33
CA ALA A 105 5.25 18.20 5.87
C ALA A 105 5.29 16.65 5.88
N ASP A 106 6.45 16.06 5.59
CA ASP A 106 6.64 14.60 5.60
C ASP A 106 6.75 14.03 7.04
N CYS A 107 6.99 14.89 8.02
CA CYS A 107 7.16 14.52 9.43
C CYS A 107 5.98 14.90 10.32
N ILE A 108 4.92 15.48 9.74
CA ILE A 108 3.72 15.87 10.49
C ILE A 108 3.04 14.67 11.17
N CYS A 109 3.24 13.46 10.65
CA CYS A 109 2.69 12.25 11.27
C CYS A 109 3.37 11.91 12.61
N ALA A 110 4.59 12.40 12.85
CA ALA A 110 5.43 12.08 13.99
C ALA A 110 5.41 13.16 15.09
N ASP A 111 4.78 14.30 14.83
CA ASP A 111 4.47 15.38 15.79
C ASP A 111 3.11 15.06 16.44
N PHE A 112 3.17 14.30 17.53
CA PHE A 112 2.01 13.72 18.18
C PHE A 112 1.40 14.63 19.26
N ASP A 113 2.18 15.55 19.83
CA ASP A 113 1.65 16.51 20.81
C ASP A 113 1.27 17.87 20.20
N GLY A 114 1.61 18.10 18.93
CA GLY A 114 1.16 19.21 18.10
C GLY A 114 1.88 20.52 18.40
N ASP A 115 3.14 20.45 18.84
CA ASP A 115 3.94 21.62 19.19
C ASP A 115 4.89 22.12 18.09
N ASP A 116 4.72 21.58 16.88
CA ASP A 116 5.46 21.89 15.65
C ASP A 116 6.93 21.42 15.65
N ASP A 117 7.32 20.45 16.48
CA ASP A 117 8.58 19.71 16.36
C ASP A 117 8.42 18.19 16.53
N VAL A 118 9.53 17.44 16.43
CA VAL A 118 9.53 15.98 16.65
C VAL A 118 10.64 15.66 17.64
N ASP A 119 10.25 15.41 18.89
CA ASP A 119 11.17 15.24 20.01
C ASP A 119 10.81 14.08 20.95
N LEU A 120 11.28 14.12 22.20
CA LEU A 120 11.06 13.04 23.15
C LEU A 120 9.66 13.07 23.80
N LEU A 121 8.94 14.18 23.73
CA LEU A 121 7.54 14.29 24.11
C LEU A 121 6.67 13.51 23.11
N ASP A 122 6.96 13.63 21.81
CA ASP A 122 6.31 12.79 20.79
C ASP A 122 6.63 11.31 20.98
N PHE A 123 7.89 10.98 21.28
CA PHE A 123 8.26 9.59 21.55
C PHE A 123 7.52 9.01 22.76
N GLN A 124 7.17 9.85 23.75
CA GLN A 124 6.32 9.42 24.86
C GLN A 124 4.90 9.09 24.37
N VAL A 125 4.34 9.89 23.46
CA VAL A 125 3.01 9.63 22.89
C VAL A 125 3.02 8.37 22.01
N LEU A 126 4.03 8.17 21.17
CA LEU A 126 4.17 6.97 20.33
C LEU A 126 4.13 5.67 21.16
N GLN A 127 4.77 5.66 22.33
CA GLN A 127 4.75 4.51 23.24
C GLN A 127 3.36 4.19 23.80
N LEU A 128 2.46 5.18 23.86
CA LEU A 128 1.08 5.00 24.31
C LEU A 128 0.16 4.52 23.18
N LEU A 129 0.54 4.80 21.93
CA LEU A 129 -0.20 4.43 20.71
C LEU A 129 0.16 3.03 20.19
N HIS A 130 1.30 2.48 20.61
CA HIS A 130 1.79 1.14 20.25
C HIS A 130 0.70 0.07 20.41
N SER A 131 0.46 -0.67 19.33
CA SER A 131 -0.47 -1.79 19.28
C SER A 131 0.30 -3.06 18.90
N ASP A 132 0.29 -4.04 19.81
CA ASP A 132 0.92 -5.37 19.61
C ASP A 132 0.19 -6.23 18.57
#